data_AF-A0A3N5G193-F1
#
_entry.id   AF-A0A3N5G193-F1
#
_cell.length_a   1.000
_cell.length_b   1.000
_cell.length_c   1.000
_cell.angle_alpha   90.00
_cell.angle_beta   90.00
_cell.angle_gamma   90.00
#
_symmetry.space_group_name_H-M   'P 1'
#
loop_
_entity.id
_entity.type
_entity.pdbx_description
1 polymer ?
#
loop_
_entity_poly.entity_id
_entity_poly.type
_entity_poly.pdbx_seq_one_letter_code
_entity_poly.pdbx_strand_id
1 'polypeptide(L)'
;MRIPELTFLVGVLLVGCTVQPEQPPPSQQSAAPEPAAQQPAFKPGVTLNQMMVSIVDHNSHIVWDAAAQAPKTAADWETLEAAAVTLAAGGNLTMVGGNGPQDQQWTQQKDWAKHSQALADAGLATLQ
;
A
#
# COMPACT_ATOMS: atom_id res chain seq x y z
N MET A 1 56.69 12.11 -11.06
CA MET A 1 57.86 12.90 -10.61
C MET A 1 57.34 13.88 -9.56
N ARG A 2 58.07 13.99 -8.44
CA ARG A 2 57.70 14.53 -7.12
C ARG A 2 58.10 16.01 -7.06
N ILE A 3 57.27 16.92 -6.53
CA ILE A 3 57.74 18.21 -5.97
C ILE A 3 56.93 18.54 -4.70
N PRO A 4 57.56 19.03 -3.61
CA PRO A 4 57.03 19.04 -2.25
C PRO A 4 56.74 20.46 -1.67
N GLU A 5 55.96 20.47 -0.58
CA GLU A 5 56.03 21.25 0.68
C GLU A 5 56.50 22.73 0.77
N LEU A 6 55.86 23.42 1.73
CA LEU A 6 56.29 24.59 2.54
C LEU A 6 56.25 25.97 1.85
N THR A 7 55.56 26.99 2.36
CA THR A 7 55.86 27.63 3.66
C THR A 7 54.75 28.63 4.05
N PHE A 8 54.42 28.62 5.33
CA PHE A 8 53.63 29.56 6.11
C PHE A 8 53.83 31.05 5.77
N LEU A 9 52.74 31.83 5.77
CA LEU A 9 52.77 33.21 6.28
C LEU A 9 51.49 33.49 7.08
N VAL A 10 51.69 33.55 8.39
CA VAL A 10 50.75 33.95 9.43
C VAL A 10 50.55 35.46 9.36
N GLY A 11 49.32 35.89 9.12
CA GLY A 11 48.87 37.26 9.31
C GLY A 11 47.94 37.32 10.53
N VAL A 12 48.50 37.59 11.70
CA VAL A 12 47.73 37.92 12.92
C VAL A 12 47.29 39.38 12.83
N LEU A 13 45.98 39.61 12.69
CA LEU A 13 45.34 40.89 12.97
C LEU A 13 44.64 40.76 14.33
N LEU A 14 45.18 41.49 15.32
CA LEU A 14 44.56 41.69 16.62
C LEU A 14 43.59 42.88 16.57
N VAL A 15 42.62 42.80 17.49
CA VAL A 15 41.81 43.89 18.07
C VAL A 15 40.46 44.17 17.41
N GLY A 16 39.44 43.58 18.03
CA GLY A 16 38.04 43.98 17.96
C GLY A 16 37.19 43.07 18.84
N CYS A 17 37.28 43.20 20.17
CA CYS A 17 36.35 42.53 21.09
C CYS A 17 34.98 43.19 21.00
N THR A 18 34.17 42.81 20.02
CA THR A 18 32.72 42.89 20.13
C THR A 18 32.21 41.49 20.42
N VAL A 19 31.83 41.24 21.68
CA VAL A 19 31.04 40.06 22.04
C VAL A 19 29.70 40.21 21.32
N GLN A 20 29.55 39.52 20.19
CA GLN A 20 28.26 39.31 19.58
C GLN A 20 27.45 38.49 20.60
N PRO A 21 26.29 38.96 21.09
CA PRO A 21 25.40 38.07 21.81
C PRO A 21 25.02 36.96 20.84
N GLU A 22 25.48 35.75 21.15
CA GLU A 22 25.16 34.52 20.44
C GLU A 22 23.64 34.41 20.43
N GLN A 23 23.02 34.72 19.30
CA GLN A 23 21.61 34.40 19.12
C GLN A 23 21.54 32.88 19.22
N PRO A 24 20.80 32.33 20.20
CA PRO A 24 20.64 30.89 20.26
C PRO A 24 20.13 30.42 18.90
N PRO A 25 20.58 29.25 18.42
CA PRO A 25 20.09 28.69 17.17
C PRO A 25 18.56 28.74 17.19
N PRO A 26 17.90 29.07 16.06
CA PRO A 26 16.45 29.15 16.04
C PRO A 26 15.93 27.87 16.65
N SER A 27 15.27 28.02 17.81
CA SER A 27 14.62 26.93 18.49
C SER A 27 13.85 26.17 17.42
N GLN A 28 14.21 24.91 17.19
CA GLN A 28 13.34 24.01 16.45
C GLN A 28 12.09 23.90 17.30
N GLN A 29 11.19 24.84 17.09
CA GLN A 29 9.88 24.84 17.67
C GLN A 29 9.23 23.63 17.03
N SER A 30 9.27 22.50 17.73
CA SER A 30 8.42 21.37 17.43
C SER A 30 7.02 21.94 17.34
N ALA A 31 6.54 22.14 16.11
CA ALA A 31 5.15 22.42 15.87
C ALA A 31 4.38 21.32 16.61
N ALA A 32 3.49 21.72 17.51
CA ALA A 32 2.54 20.78 18.08
C ALA A 32 1.88 20.05 16.90
N PRO A 33 1.71 18.71 16.96
CA PRO A 33 1.10 17.98 15.87
C PRO A 33 -0.25 18.63 15.55
N GLU A 34 -0.36 19.19 14.35
CA GLU A 34 -1.60 19.72 13.83
C GLU A 34 -2.62 18.56 13.80
N PRO A 35 -3.88 18.76 14.24
CA PRO A 35 -4.86 17.69 14.23
C PRO A 35 -4.99 17.14 12.82
N ALA A 36 -4.58 15.89 12.60
CA ALA A 36 -4.74 15.23 11.32
C ALA A 36 -6.24 15.26 10.96
N ALA A 37 -6.56 15.86 9.81
CA ALA A 37 -7.92 15.89 9.32
C ALA A 37 -8.46 14.46 9.23
N GLN A 38 -9.55 14.16 9.93
CA GLN A 38 -10.18 12.84 9.91
C GLN A 38 -10.73 12.60 8.49
N GLN A 39 -10.14 11.65 7.76
CA GLN A 39 -10.71 11.23 6.49
C GLN A 39 -12.06 10.52 6.74
N PRO A 40 -13.08 10.78 5.90
CA PRO A 40 -14.34 10.05 5.99
C PRO A 40 -14.09 8.55 5.92
N ALA A 41 -14.78 7.77 6.76
CA ALA A 41 -14.74 6.33 6.67
C ALA A 41 -15.21 5.89 5.27
N PHE A 42 -14.43 5.02 4.62
CA PHE A 42 -14.81 4.44 3.34
C PHE A 42 -16.11 3.65 3.48
N LYS A 43 -17.06 3.90 2.58
CA LYS A 43 -18.35 3.20 2.52
C LYS A 43 -18.48 2.49 1.18
N PRO A 44 -18.45 1.15 1.14
CA PRO A 44 -18.69 0.40 -0.07
C PRO A 44 -20.07 0.74 -0.68
N GLY A 45 -20.13 0.87 -2.01
CA GLY A 45 -21.39 1.12 -2.73
C GLY A 45 -22.26 -0.13 -2.89
N VAL A 46 -21.71 -1.32 -2.66
CA VAL A 46 -22.39 -2.61 -2.76
C VAL A 46 -22.31 -3.38 -1.45
N THR A 47 -23.20 -4.35 -1.30
CA THR A 47 -23.12 -5.32 -0.21
C THR A 47 -21.95 -6.29 -0.43
N LEU A 48 -21.45 -6.85 0.66
CA LEU A 48 -20.41 -7.88 0.62
C LEU A 48 -20.91 -9.11 -0.14
N ASN A 49 -22.19 -9.48 0.03
CA ASN A 49 -22.78 -10.58 -0.73
C ASN A 49 -22.75 -10.33 -2.25
N GLN A 50 -23.11 -9.13 -2.71
CA GLN A 50 -23.03 -8.77 -4.13
C GLN A 50 -21.58 -8.84 -4.64
N MET A 51 -20.61 -8.36 -3.87
CA MET A 51 -19.19 -8.49 -4.22
C MET A 51 -18.78 -9.97 -4.32
N MET A 52 -19.14 -10.80 -3.34
CA MET A 52 -18.80 -12.22 -3.32
C MET A 52 -19.40 -12.95 -4.53
N VAL A 53 -20.67 -12.70 -4.88
CA VAL A 53 -21.32 -13.41 -6.00
C VAL A 53 -20.88 -12.86 -7.36
N SER A 54 -20.92 -11.54 -7.55
CA SER A 54 -20.70 -10.95 -8.87
C SER A 54 -19.22 -10.81 -9.25
N ILE A 55 -18.32 -10.79 -8.27
CA ILE A 55 -16.88 -10.65 -8.51
C ILE A 55 -16.16 -11.95 -8.13
N VAL A 56 -16.23 -12.37 -6.87
CA VAL A 56 -15.42 -13.52 -6.42
C VAL A 56 -15.87 -14.81 -7.08
N ASP A 57 -17.14 -15.17 -6.97
CA ASP A 57 -17.69 -16.44 -7.49
C ASP A 57 -17.56 -16.52 -9.01
N HIS A 58 -17.98 -15.46 -9.73
CA HIS A 58 -17.86 -15.37 -11.18
C HIS A 58 -16.41 -15.58 -11.68
N ASN A 59 -15.44 -14.86 -11.12
CA ASN A 59 -14.05 -14.97 -11.59
C ASN A 59 -13.40 -16.28 -11.14
N SER A 60 -13.83 -16.83 -10.00
CA SER A 60 -13.36 -18.12 -9.54
C SER A 60 -13.79 -19.26 -10.48
N HIS A 61 -14.99 -19.19 -11.03
CA HIS A 61 -15.44 -20.14 -12.06
C HIS A 61 -14.50 -20.16 -13.27
N ILE A 62 -14.05 -18.99 -13.75
CA ILE A 62 -13.11 -18.90 -14.87
C ILE A 62 -11.79 -19.61 -14.54
N VAL A 63 -11.24 -19.39 -13.35
CA VAL A 63 -10.00 -20.04 -12.91
C VAL A 63 -10.17 -21.55 -12.75
N TRP A 64 -11.27 -22.00 -12.14
CA TRP A 64 -11.55 -23.42 -11.97
C TRP A 64 -11.79 -24.15 -13.29
N ASP A 65 -12.52 -23.54 -14.21
CA ASP A 65 -12.77 -24.10 -15.53
C ASP A 65 -11.47 -24.22 -16.33
N ALA A 66 -10.58 -23.23 -16.24
CA ALA A 66 -9.26 -23.28 -16.87
C ALA A 66 -8.37 -24.40 -16.32
N ALA A 67 -8.49 -24.72 -15.03
CA ALA A 67 -7.78 -25.86 -14.41
C ALA A 67 -8.29 -27.21 -14.93
N ALA A 68 -9.59 -27.33 -15.24
CA ALA A 68 -10.17 -28.53 -15.85
C ALA A 68 -9.87 -28.63 -17.35
N GLN A 69 -9.89 -27.48 -18.05
CA GLN A 69 -9.68 -27.38 -19.49
C GLN A 69 -8.83 -26.15 -19.79
N ALA A 70 -7.56 -26.36 -20.10
CA ALA A 70 -6.63 -25.28 -20.38
C ALA A 70 -7.15 -24.34 -21.51
N PRO A 71 -6.94 -23.01 -21.37
CA PRO A 71 -7.25 -22.03 -22.42
C PRO A 71 -6.61 -22.40 -23.75
N LYS A 72 -7.33 -22.20 -24.86
CA LYS A 72 -6.88 -22.64 -26.20
C LYS A 72 -6.43 -21.48 -27.08
N THR A 73 -6.96 -20.29 -26.83
CA THR A 73 -6.64 -19.08 -27.60
C THR A 73 -5.97 -18.03 -26.72
N ALA A 74 -5.28 -17.08 -27.33
CA ALA A 74 -4.70 -15.95 -26.61
C ALA A 74 -5.77 -15.16 -25.84
N ALA A 75 -6.96 -14.97 -26.42
CA ALA A 75 -8.07 -14.30 -25.76
C ALA A 75 -8.59 -15.06 -24.51
N ASP A 76 -8.57 -16.40 -24.56
CA ASP A 76 -8.93 -17.21 -23.39
C ASP A 76 -7.88 -17.05 -22.26
N TRP A 77 -6.59 -16.97 -22.62
CA TRP A 77 -5.51 -16.70 -21.66
C TRP A 77 -5.63 -15.31 -21.04
N GLU A 78 -5.92 -14.28 -21.85
CA GLU A 78 -6.19 -12.92 -21.36
C GLU A 78 -7.38 -12.88 -20.40
N THR A 79 -8.43 -13.66 -20.69
CA THR A 79 -9.61 -13.78 -19.81
C THR A 79 -9.25 -14.42 -18.48
N LEU A 80 -8.44 -15.49 -18.49
CA LEU A 80 -7.94 -16.13 -17.28
C LEU A 80 -7.08 -15.18 -16.44
N GLU A 81 -6.16 -14.45 -17.07
CA GLU A 81 -5.30 -13.47 -16.41
C GLU A 81 -6.14 -12.36 -15.76
N ALA A 82 -7.11 -11.80 -16.50
CA ALA A 82 -8.02 -10.78 -15.98
C ALA A 82 -8.82 -11.29 -14.76
N ALA A 83 -9.29 -12.54 -14.81
CA ALA A 83 -10.00 -13.16 -13.69
C ALA A 83 -9.08 -13.32 -12.47
N ALA A 84 -7.84 -13.77 -12.67
CA ALA A 84 -6.84 -13.92 -11.62
C ALA A 84 -6.49 -12.58 -10.94
N VAL A 85 -6.25 -11.52 -11.71
CA VAL A 85 -6.05 -10.15 -11.18
C VAL A 85 -7.27 -9.69 -10.40
N THR A 86 -8.47 -9.96 -10.90
CA THR A 86 -9.73 -9.58 -10.25
C THR A 86 -9.90 -10.30 -8.90
N LEU A 87 -9.52 -11.57 -8.80
CA LEU A 87 -9.53 -12.31 -7.53
C LEU A 87 -8.47 -11.79 -6.54
N ALA A 88 -7.27 -11.47 -7.04
CA ALA A 88 -6.21 -10.87 -6.22
C ALA A 88 -6.67 -9.56 -5.56
N ALA A 89 -7.31 -8.68 -6.33
CA ALA A 89 -7.87 -7.44 -5.81
C ALA A 89 -9.14 -7.68 -4.95
N GLY A 90 -10.02 -8.56 -5.43
CA GLY A 90 -11.30 -8.89 -4.80
C GLY A 90 -11.13 -9.47 -3.40
N GLY A 91 -10.16 -10.36 -3.20
CA GLY A 91 -9.83 -10.91 -1.89
C GLY A 91 -9.57 -9.83 -0.84
N ASN A 92 -8.76 -8.83 -1.17
CA ASN A 92 -8.51 -7.69 -0.28
C ASN A 92 -9.76 -6.85 -0.03
N LEU A 93 -10.58 -6.59 -1.06
CA LEU A 93 -11.80 -5.80 -0.92
C LEU A 93 -12.81 -6.44 0.02
N THR A 94 -12.89 -7.78 0.05
CA THR A 94 -13.79 -8.49 0.97
C THR A 94 -13.48 -8.26 2.44
N MET A 95 -12.26 -7.82 2.80
CA MET A 95 -11.90 -7.47 4.18
C MET A 95 -12.58 -6.19 4.67
N VAL A 96 -12.92 -5.28 3.76
CA VAL A 96 -13.58 -4.00 4.08
C VAL A 96 -15.05 -4.20 4.41
N GLY A 97 -15.66 -5.26 3.87
CA GLY A 97 -17.07 -5.57 3.98
C GLY A 97 -17.89 -4.87 2.90
N GLY A 98 -19.15 -4.58 3.24
CA GLY A 98 -20.10 -3.93 2.35
C GLY A 98 -21.09 -3.06 3.12
N ASN A 99 -22.14 -2.60 2.43
CA ASN A 99 -23.21 -1.78 3.00
C ASN A 99 -24.46 -2.58 3.42
N GLY A 100 -24.37 -3.92 3.43
CA GLY A 100 -25.42 -4.81 3.89
C GLY A 100 -25.50 -4.91 5.42
N PRO A 101 -26.65 -5.35 5.96
CA PRO A 101 -26.92 -5.33 7.40
C PRO A 101 -26.03 -6.25 8.24
N GLN A 102 -25.43 -7.27 7.62
CA GLN A 102 -24.59 -8.27 8.29
C GLN A 102 -23.12 -8.20 7.86
N ASP A 103 -22.78 -7.36 6.88
CA ASP A 103 -21.48 -7.38 6.22
C ASP A 103 -20.34 -7.13 7.21
N GLN A 104 -20.52 -6.16 8.11
CA GLN A 104 -19.54 -5.85 9.15
C GLN A 104 -19.39 -6.97 10.19
N GLN A 105 -20.46 -7.72 10.48
CA GLN A 105 -20.37 -8.87 11.38
C GLN A 105 -19.59 -10.02 10.73
N TRP A 106 -19.75 -10.22 9.42
CA TRP A 106 -19.01 -11.24 8.68
C TRP A 106 -17.52 -10.94 8.64
N THR A 107 -17.13 -9.68 8.39
CA THR A 107 -15.72 -9.29 8.36
C THR A 107 -15.02 -9.38 9.71
N GLN A 108 -15.78 -9.38 10.81
CA GLN A 108 -15.27 -9.56 12.17
C GLN A 108 -15.12 -11.02 12.59
N GLN A 109 -15.53 -11.99 11.76
CA GLN A 109 -15.32 -13.40 12.08
C GLN A 109 -13.82 -13.72 12.12
N LYS A 110 -13.43 -14.53 13.11
CA LYS A 110 -12.02 -14.82 13.44
C LYS A 110 -11.16 -15.18 12.22
N ASP A 111 -11.69 -16.01 11.33
CA ASP A 111 -10.96 -16.54 10.18
C ASP A 111 -11.23 -15.77 8.88
N TRP A 112 -12.07 -14.74 8.89
CA TRP A 112 -12.46 -14.00 7.69
C TRP A 112 -11.24 -13.42 6.96
N ALA A 113 -10.42 -12.64 7.67
CA ALA A 113 -9.23 -12.02 7.09
C ALA A 113 -8.26 -13.07 6.51
N LYS A 114 -8.15 -14.24 7.15
CA LYS A 114 -7.34 -15.35 6.64
C LYS A 114 -7.88 -15.87 5.32
N HIS A 115 -9.19 -16.05 5.19
CA HIS A 115 -9.81 -16.52 3.95
C HIS A 115 -9.75 -15.48 2.84
N SER A 116 -9.99 -14.20 3.16
CA SER A 116 -9.84 -13.08 2.23
C SER A 116 -8.41 -12.98 1.68
N GLN A 117 -7.40 -13.16 2.53
CA GLN A 117 -6.00 -13.16 2.09
C GLN A 117 -5.70 -14.39 1.23
N ALA A 118 -6.15 -15.58 1.62
CA ALA A 118 -5.95 -16.80 0.83
C ALA A 118 -6.58 -16.69 -0.57
N LEU A 119 -7.72 -16.03 -0.69
CA LEU A 119 -8.34 -15.72 -1.98
C LEU A 119 -7.46 -14.78 -2.82
N ALA A 120 -6.94 -13.71 -2.21
CA ALA A 120 -6.04 -12.78 -2.90
C ALA A 120 -4.76 -13.49 -3.38
N ASP A 121 -4.16 -14.30 -2.52
CA ASP A 121 -2.95 -15.06 -2.80
C ASP A 121 -3.17 -16.09 -3.90
N ALA A 122 -4.33 -16.76 -3.93
CA ALA A 122 -4.69 -17.71 -4.98
C ALA A 122 -4.81 -17.02 -6.36
N GLY A 123 -5.40 -15.82 -6.40
CA GLY A 123 -5.42 -15.00 -7.62
C GLY A 123 -4.02 -14.68 -8.11
N LEU A 124 -3.13 -14.21 -7.22
CA LEU A 124 -1.74 -13.92 -7.55
C LEU A 124 -0.96 -15.16 -8.00
N ALA A 125 -1.21 -16.32 -7.40
CA ALA A 125 -0.54 -17.57 -7.77
C ALA A 125 -0.89 -18.04 -9.19
N THR A 126 -2.03 -17.58 -9.74
CA THR A 126 -2.45 -17.91 -11.11
C THR A 126 -1.71 -17.08 -12.17
N LEU A 127 -1.01 -16.01 -11.77
CA LEU A 127 -0.29 -15.09 -12.67
C LEU A 127 1.17 -15.52 -12.94
N GLN A 128 1.60 -16.70 -12.48
CA GLN A 128 2.98 -17.20 -12.56
C GLN A 128 3.12 -18.26 -13.65
#